data_AF-A0A9N9TGM5-F1
#
_entry.id   AF-A0A9N9TGM5-F1
#
_cell.length_a   1.000
_cell.length_b   1.000
_cell.length_c   1.000
_cell.angle_alpha   90.00
_cell.angle_beta   90.00
_cell.angle_gamma   90.00
#
_symmetry.space_group_name_H-M   'P 1'
#
loop_
_entity.id
_entity.type
_entity.pdbx_description
1 polymer ?
#
loop_
_entity_poly.entity_id
_entity_poly.type
_entity_poly.pdbx_seq_one_letter_code
_entity_poly.pdbx_strand_id
1 'polypeptide(L)'
;MPNEMIEFFLALNSGPDIMSTFTKNAIENILYECWNQLTIIRHVNTFNFGEFDNDTVQYQTIEERITKSENYEDMKIPAIGINQDKLATDITNLINVCKKTSHEIAQSGTYKILKDSIKHLRRMKRDVDELYKQKDDNVKLIKTLKSQIEEERNASLKLIEEIDDDIQQIRFEVEDITVYGKTERKFLFHYEETRRRQNLLKCKIAENRSLDVIEKNKEKIELEQKCHKLFLDYIMEDQEDLLKATDYWMNTYETEVERKENELMKMKGELDCTQDELDKATQMYDRRQAEIDRWEDYKRIKREKEERIKLEIWAITRIQAWWRGTMVRKDIPPGGKPETTKSIKSRKSKASAKGKKGKKGKKKG
;
A
#
# COMPACT_ATOMS: atom_id res chain seq x y z
N MET A 1 63.68 -60.12 -58.03
CA MET A 1 64.70 -61.18 -58.20
C MET A 1 64.02 -62.44 -58.74
N PRO A 2 64.28 -62.91 -59.97
CA PRO A 2 64.61 -62.22 -61.21
C PRO A 2 63.50 -62.46 -62.26
N ASN A 3 62.64 -61.46 -62.52
CA ASN A 3 61.68 -61.51 -63.65
C ASN A 3 62.40 -61.52 -65.01
N GLU A 4 63.65 -61.08 -65.05
CA GLU A 4 64.51 -61.12 -66.23
C GLU A 4 65.03 -62.54 -66.55
N MET A 5 65.12 -63.45 -65.56
CA MET A 5 65.43 -64.88 -65.83
C MET A 5 64.21 -65.64 -66.36
N ILE A 6 62.99 -65.20 -66.05
CA ILE A 6 61.75 -65.80 -66.57
C ILE A 6 61.55 -65.39 -68.03
N GLU A 7 61.84 -64.13 -68.39
CA GLU A 7 61.82 -63.71 -69.80
C GLU A 7 62.95 -64.34 -70.63
N PHE A 8 64.14 -64.57 -70.05
CA PHE A 8 65.22 -65.29 -70.74
C PHE A 8 64.89 -66.77 -70.99
N PHE A 9 64.18 -67.43 -70.07
CA PHE A 9 63.70 -68.81 -70.26
C PHE A 9 62.50 -68.93 -71.22
N LEU A 10 61.70 -67.88 -71.37
CA LEU A 10 60.60 -67.83 -72.35
C LEU A 10 61.09 -67.48 -73.76
N ALA A 11 62.17 -66.70 -73.89
CA ALA A 11 62.78 -66.37 -75.18
C ALA A 11 63.53 -67.56 -75.82
N LEU A 12 64.12 -68.45 -75.01
CA LEU A 12 64.83 -69.66 -75.49
C LEU A 12 63.92 -70.82 -75.92
N ASN A 13 62.61 -70.73 -75.70
CA ASN A 13 61.62 -71.77 -76.08
C ASN A 13 60.80 -71.40 -77.34
N SER A 14 61.34 -70.49 -78.16
CA SER A 14 60.72 -69.95 -79.38
C SER A 14 61.40 -70.44 -80.67
N GLY A 15 62.02 -71.62 -80.65
CA GLY A 15 62.39 -72.33 -81.88
C GLY A 15 61.16 -73.08 -82.43
N PRO A 16 61.02 -73.29 -83.75
CA PRO A 16 60.01 -74.19 -84.25
C PRO A 16 60.37 -75.58 -83.70
N ASP A 17 59.50 -76.13 -82.84
CA ASP A 17 59.62 -77.48 -82.28
C ASP A 17 59.41 -78.49 -83.42
N ILE A 18 60.38 -78.57 -84.33
CA ILE A 18 60.38 -79.55 -85.41
C ILE A 18 60.95 -80.82 -84.80
N MET A 19 60.03 -81.59 -84.25
CA MET A 19 60.30 -82.93 -83.76
C MET A 19 61.04 -83.76 -84.83
N SER A 20 62.14 -84.39 -84.43
CA SER A 20 62.86 -85.37 -85.25
C SER A 20 61.90 -86.49 -85.70
N THR A 21 62.07 -87.04 -86.90
CA THR A 21 61.21 -88.12 -87.43
C THR A 21 61.12 -89.34 -86.49
N PHE A 22 62.18 -89.61 -85.74
CA PHE A 22 62.18 -90.66 -84.71
C PHE A 22 61.31 -90.28 -83.50
N THR A 23 61.40 -89.03 -83.05
CA THR A 23 60.59 -88.57 -81.90
C THR A 23 59.13 -88.39 -82.28
N LYS A 24 58.80 -88.04 -83.53
CA LYS A 24 57.43 -88.02 -84.05
C LYS A 24 56.78 -89.41 -83.97
N ASN A 25 57.42 -90.44 -84.54
CA ASN A 25 56.89 -91.80 -84.54
C ASN A 25 56.77 -92.39 -83.12
N ALA A 26 57.72 -92.07 -82.24
CA ALA A 26 57.65 -92.51 -80.84
C ALA A 26 56.48 -91.86 -80.09
N ILE A 27 56.28 -90.54 -80.23
CA ILE A 27 55.17 -89.84 -79.58
C ILE A 27 53.82 -90.21 -80.20
N GLU A 28 53.76 -90.44 -81.51
CA GLU A 28 52.55 -90.90 -82.19
C GLU A 28 52.12 -92.29 -81.70
N ASN A 29 53.06 -93.24 -81.56
CA ASN A 29 52.77 -94.56 -80.98
C ASN A 29 52.30 -94.46 -79.52
N ILE A 30 52.94 -93.60 -78.71
CA ILE A 30 52.53 -93.38 -77.32
C ILE A 30 51.15 -92.73 -77.25
N LEU A 31 50.84 -91.76 -78.10
CA LEU A 31 49.53 -91.13 -78.16
C LEU A 31 48.45 -92.08 -78.66
N TYR A 32 48.79 -92.98 -79.58
CA TYR A 32 47.88 -94.02 -80.08
C TYR A 32 47.61 -95.07 -78.99
N GLU A 33 48.62 -95.46 -78.23
CA GLU A 33 48.47 -96.36 -77.08
C GLU A 33 47.64 -95.70 -75.96
N CYS A 34 47.93 -94.44 -75.63
CA CYS A 34 47.12 -93.65 -74.70
C CYS A 34 45.67 -93.49 -75.20
N TRP A 35 45.47 -93.29 -76.51
CA TRP A 35 44.16 -93.20 -77.10
C TRP A 35 43.39 -94.53 -77.01
N ASN A 36 44.05 -95.66 -77.28
CA ASN A 36 43.47 -97.00 -77.14
C ASN A 36 43.10 -97.29 -75.68
N GLN A 37 43.99 -97.00 -74.74
CA GLN A 37 43.76 -97.18 -73.31
C GLN A 37 42.62 -96.29 -72.80
N LEU A 38 42.56 -95.02 -73.20
CA LEU A 38 41.45 -94.13 -72.86
C LEU A 38 40.12 -94.56 -73.49
N THR A 39 40.15 -95.15 -74.70
CA THR A 39 38.96 -95.70 -75.36
C THR A 39 38.46 -96.95 -74.64
N ILE A 40 39.36 -97.80 -74.15
CA ILE A 40 39.02 -98.95 -73.29
C ILE A 40 38.41 -98.46 -71.97
N ILE A 41 39.04 -97.48 -71.30
CA ILE A 41 38.51 -96.90 -70.06
C ILE A 41 37.14 -96.25 -70.27
N ARG A 42 36.90 -95.60 -71.42
CA ARG A 42 35.59 -95.08 -71.80
C ARG A 42 34.56 -96.20 -71.95
N HIS A 43 34.91 -97.31 -72.59
CA HIS A 43 34.01 -98.45 -72.77
C HIS A 43 33.72 -99.20 -71.46
N VAL A 44 34.68 -99.28 -70.54
CA VAL A 44 34.50 -99.89 -69.21
C VAL A 44 33.63 -99.03 -68.29
N ASN A 45 33.67 -97.70 -68.42
CA ASN A 45 32.87 -96.77 -67.61
C ASN A 45 31.47 -96.46 -68.18
N THR A 46 30.90 -97.34 -69.01
CA THR A 46 29.64 -97.08 -69.73
C THR A 46 28.40 -97.14 -68.83
N PHE A 47 27.99 -95.98 -68.31
CA PHE A 47 26.57 -95.62 -68.26
C PHE A 47 26.30 -94.58 -69.37
N ASN A 48 25.13 -94.64 -70.00
CA ASN A 48 24.75 -93.84 -71.17
C ASN A 48 24.96 -92.34 -70.94
N PHE A 49 25.90 -91.75 -71.68
CA PHE A 49 26.00 -90.30 -71.83
C PHE A 49 26.06 -89.94 -73.30
N GLY A 50 25.24 -88.96 -73.70
CA GLY A 50 24.96 -88.58 -75.08
C GLY A 50 26.18 -88.12 -75.86
N GLU A 51 25.98 -87.93 -77.17
CA GLU A 51 26.97 -87.36 -78.09
C GLU A 51 27.50 -86.02 -77.54
N PHE A 52 28.70 -86.07 -76.97
CA PHE A 52 29.44 -84.86 -76.64
C PHE A 52 30.15 -84.37 -77.90
N ASP A 53 29.96 -83.09 -78.16
CA ASP A 53 30.44 -82.38 -79.33
C ASP A 53 31.94 -82.58 -79.54
N ASN A 54 32.36 -82.68 -80.80
CA ASN A 54 33.72 -83.05 -81.22
C ASN A 54 34.79 -81.96 -80.97
N ASP A 55 34.48 -80.97 -80.14
CA ASP A 55 35.32 -79.79 -79.95
C ASP A 55 36.43 -80.03 -78.93
N THR A 56 37.55 -79.35 -79.19
CA THR A 56 38.73 -79.36 -78.32
C THR A 56 38.45 -78.50 -77.10
N VAL A 57 39.17 -78.72 -75.99
CA VAL A 57 38.99 -77.93 -74.76
C VAL A 57 39.25 -76.45 -75.03
N GLN A 58 38.19 -75.67 -75.22
CA GLN A 58 38.22 -74.21 -75.30
C GLN A 58 38.09 -73.64 -73.89
N TYR A 59 38.73 -72.49 -73.66
CA TYR A 59 38.50 -71.77 -72.41
C TYR A 59 37.06 -71.28 -72.33
N GLN A 60 36.40 -71.62 -71.23
CA GLN A 60 35.09 -71.10 -70.87
C GLN A 60 35.24 -70.28 -69.59
N THR A 61 34.61 -69.10 -69.56
CA THR A 61 34.58 -68.30 -68.33
C THR A 61 33.79 -69.04 -67.25
N ILE A 62 33.93 -68.59 -66.00
CA ILE A 62 33.18 -69.21 -64.90
C ILE A 62 31.68 -68.98 -65.07
N GLU A 63 31.30 -67.79 -65.52
CA GLU A 63 29.91 -67.40 -65.76
C GLU A 63 29.26 -68.30 -66.82
N GLU A 64 29.95 -68.59 -67.92
CA GLU A 64 29.49 -69.51 -68.99
C GLU A 64 29.40 -70.97 -68.53
N ARG A 65 30.27 -71.40 -67.60
CA ARG A 65 30.19 -72.76 -67.02
C ARG A 65 29.00 -72.92 -66.08
N ILE A 66 28.65 -71.85 -65.37
CA ILE A 66 27.56 -71.83 -64.40
C ILE A 66 26.21 -71.65 -65.11
N THR A 67 26.13 -70.80 -66.14
CA THR A 67 24.89 -70.58 -66.92
C THR A 67 24.48 -71.77 -67.79
N LYS A 68 25.39 -72.67 -68.15
CA LYS A 68 25.02 -73.93 -68.84
C LYS A 68 24.40 -74.98 -67.92
N SER A 69 24.48 -74.81 -66.60
CA SER A 69 23.82 -75.67 -65.61
C SER A 69 22.66 -74.90 -64.95
N GLU A 70 21.57 -74.68 -65.67
CA GLU A 70 20.43 -73.87 -65.19
C GLU A 70 19.59 -74.51 -64.07
N ASN A 71 19.93 -75.69 -63.54
CA ASN A 71 19.17 -76.32 -62.45
C ASN A 71 19.81 -76.06 -61.08
N TYR A 72 19.52 -74.89 -60.49
CA TYR A 72 19.97 -74.50 -59.15
C TYR A 72 19.27 -75.25 -58.00
N GLU A 73 18.15 -75.94 -58.26
CA GLU A 73 17.39 -76.70 -57.24
C GLU A 73 17.96 -78.11 -56.96
N ASP A 74 18.78 -78.65 -57.86
CA ASP A 74 19.23 -80.04 -57.81
C ASP A 74 20.61 -80.24 -57.13
N MET A 75 21.14 -79.23 -56.44
CA MET A 75 22.40 -79.34 -55.69
C MET A 75 22.33 -80.20 -54.41
N LYS A 76 21.27 -81.00 -54.24
CA LYS A 76 21.17 -82.13 -53.30
C LYS A 76 21.24 -83.51 -53.99
N ILE A 77 21.85 -83.60 -55.18
CA ILE A 77 22.13 -84.88 -55.86
C ILE A 77 23.36 -85.58 -55.20
N PRO A 78 23.35 -86.92 -55.01
CA PRO A 78 24.46 -87.62 -54.38
C PRO A 78 25.78 -87.41 -55.15
N ALA A 79 26.87 -87.11 -54.43
CA ALA A 79 28.20 -86.82 -54.97
C ALA A 79 28.75 -87.88 -55.95
N ILE A 80 28.16 -89.08 -56.00
CA ILE A 80 28.56 -90.20 -56.84
C ILE A 80 28.22 -89.94 -58.33
N GLY A 81 27.07 -89.31 -58.64
CA GLY A 81 26.66 -89.05 -60.03
C GLY A 81 27.49 -87.96 -60.71
N ILE A 82 27.70 -86.83 -60.02
CA ILE A 82 28.46 -85.68 -60.53
C ILE A 82 29.91 -86.05 -60.85
N ASN A 83 30.51 -86.91 -60.02
CA ASN A 83 31.89 -87.37 -60.23
C ASN A 83 32.00 -88.30 -61.45
N GLN A 84 30.97 -89.09 -61.75
CA GLN A 84 30.94 -89.98 -62.91
C GLN A 84 30.71 -89.20 -64.22
N ASP A 85 29.81 -88.22 -64.22
CA ASP A 85 29.54 -87.37 -65.39
C ASP A 85 30.75 -86.49 -65.74
N LYS A 86 31.39 -85.92 -64.71
CA LYS A 86 32.63 -85.17 -64.86
C LYS A 86 33.76 -86.06 -65.38
N LEU A 87 33.90 -87.27 -64.84
CA LEU A 87 34.90 -88.25 -65.30
C LEU A 87 34.65 -88.64 -66.77
N ALA A 88 33.41 -88.86 -67.17
CA ALA A 88 33.05 -89.17 -68.56
C ALA A 88 33.36 -88.00 -69.51
N THR A 89 33.10 -86.77 -69.08
CA THR A 89 33.42 -85.54 -69.82
C THR A 89 34.94 -85.35 -69.94
N ASP A 90 35.69 -85.55 -68.85
CA ASP A 90 37.15 -85.45 -68.83
C ASP A 90 37.81 -86.53 -69.69
N ILE A 91 37.32 -87.78 -69.66
CA ILE A 91 37.79 -88.88 -70.53
C ILE A 91 37.53 -88.54 -72.01
N THR A 92 36.35 -88.03 -72.35
CA THR A 92 36.01 -87.66 -73.73
C THR A 92 36.87 -86.50 -74.23
N ASN A 93 37.10 -85.49 -73.39
CA ASN A 93 37.99 -84.37 -73.68
C ASN A 93 39.44 -84.83 -73.88
N LEU A 94 39.95 -85.75 -73.04
CA LEU A 94 41.28 -86.32 -73.18
C LEU A 94 41.42 -87.13 -74.47
N ILE A 95 40.42 -87.95 -74.83
CA ILE A 95 40.38 -88.66 -76.10
C ILE A 95 40.43 -87.69 -77.28
N ASN A 96 39.65 -86.61 -77.24
CA ASN A 96 39.60 -85.61 -78.31
C ASN A 96 40.91 -84.83 -78.43
N VAL A 97 41.54 -84.46 -77.30
CA VAL A 97 42.86 -83.82 -77.29
C VAL A 97 43.94 -84.78 -77.81
N CYS A 98 43.98 -86.04 -77.36
CA CYS A 98 44.92 -87.05 -77.86
C CYS A 98 44.75 -87.30 -79.37
N LYS A 99 43.52 -87.42 -79.87
CA LYS A 99 43.23 -87.57 -81.31
C LYS A 99 43.71 -86.36 -82.11
N LYS A 100 43.35 -85.13 -81.69
CA LYS A 100 43.71 -83.91 -82.42
C LYS A 100 45.21 -83.60 -82.33
N THR A 101 45.86 -83.89 -81.20
CA THR A 101 47.32 -83.74 -81.04
C THR A 101 48.10 -84.81 -81.82
N SER A 102 47.62 -86.06 -81.87
CA SER A 102 48.20 -87.10 -82.74
C SER A 102 48.12 -86.68 -84.21
N HIS A 103 46.99 -86.13 -84.64
CA HIS A 103 46.82 -85.58 -85.99
C HIS A 103 47.74 -84.37 -86.28
N GLU A 104 47.88 -83.44 -85.32
CA GLU A 104 48.79 -82.28 -85.42
C GLU A 104 50.27 -82.71 -85.52
N ILE A 105 50.68 -83.71 -84.74
CA ILE A 105 52.05 -84.23 -84.76
C ILE A 105 52.35 -84.96 -86.08
N ALA A 106 51.39 -85.72 -86.61
CA ALA A 106 51.52 -86.40 -87.90
C ALA A 106 51.61 -85.43 -89.08
N GLN A 107 50.87 -84.31 -89.05
CA GLN A 107 50.80 -83.35 -90.17
C GLN A 107 51.85 -82.25 -90.13
N SER A 108 52.00 -81.56 -88.99
CA SER A 108 52.86 -80.38 -88.86
C SER A 108 54.04 -80.60 -87.91
N GLY A 109 54.05 -81.67 -87.13
CA GLY A 109 55.10 -81.95 -86.14
C GLY A 109 55.06 -81.06 -84.90
N THR A 110 53.97 -80.32 -84.70
CA THR A 110 53.78 -79.40 -83.57
C THR A 110 52.73 -79.95 -82.60
N TYR A 111 52.72 -79.46 -81.35
CA TYR A 111 51.78 -79.89 -80.30
C TYR A 111 51.05 -78.69 -79.66
N LYS A 112 50.72 -77.66 -80.47
CA LYS A 112 50.10 -76.43 -79.98
C LYS A 112 48.73 -76.68 -79.36
N ILE A 113 47.95 -77.61 -79.92
CA ILE A 113 46.60 -77.94 -79.43
C ILE A 113 46.65 -78.47 -77.99
N LEU A 114 47.63 -79.30 -77.65
CA LEU A 114 47.82 -79.80 -76.30
C LEU A 114 48.25 -78.67 -75.35
N LYS A 115 49.18 -77.81 -75.80
CA LYS A 115 49.67 -76.68 -75.00
C LYS A 115 48.57 -75.68 -74.66
N ASP A 116 47.70 -75.36 -75.63
CA ASP A 116 46.57 -74.46 -75.44
C ASP A 116 45.47 -75.10 -74.58
N SER A 117 45.16 -76.39 -74.79
CA SER A 117 44.22 -77.13 -73.93
C SER A 117 44.67 -77.15 -72.47
N ILE A 118 45.96 -77.40 -72.21
CA ILE A 118 46.54 -77.34 -70.87
C ILE A 118 46.49 -75.91 -70.29
N LYS A 119 46.77 -74.89 -71.10
CA LYS A 119 46.70 -73.48 -70.68
C LYS A 119 45.27 -73.07 -70.30
N HIS A 120 44.28 -73.52 -71.07
CA HIS A 120 42.86 -73.29 -70.81
C HIS A 120 42.41 -74.00 -69.53
N LEU A 121 42.74 -75.29 -69.34
CA LEU A 121 42.44 -76.02 -68.10
C LEU A 121 43.09 -75.40 -66.87
N ARG A 122 44.36 -74.98 -66.98
CA ARG A 122 45.05 -74.29 -65.87
C ARG A 122 44.43 -72.93 -65.54
N ARG A 123 43.94 -72.18 -66.54
CA ARG A 123 43.23 -70.92 -66.32
C ARG A 123 41.89 -71.19 -65.63
N MET A 124 41.10 -72.11 -66.17
CA MET A 124 39.82 -72.52 -65.61
C MET A 124 39.91 -73.04 -64.16
N LYS A 125 41.01 -73.73 -63.80
CA LYS A 125 41.30 -74.14 -62.42
C LYS A 125 41.62 -72.95 -61.51
N ARG A 126 42.48 -72.03 -61.96
CA ARG A 126 42.81 -70.81 -61.21
C ARG A 126 41.57 -69.97 -60.92
N ASP A 127 40.70 -69.82 -61.90
CA ASP A 127 39.44 -69.09 -61.77
C ASP A 127 38.54 -69.70 -60.68
N VAL A 128 38.47 -71.04 -60.62
CA VAL A 128 37.71 -71.77 -59.57
C VAL A 128 38.37 -71.60 -58.20
N ASP A 129 39.70 -71.71 -58.11
CA ASP A 129 40.44 -71.50 -56.85
C ASP A 129 40.28 -70.05 -56.34
N GLU A 130 40.21 -69.06 -57.24
CA GLU A 130 39.94 -67.66 -56.91
C GLU A 130 38.51 -67.46 -56.38
N LEU A 131 37.52 -68.09 -57.00
CA LEU A 131 36.14 -68.07 -56.47
C LEU A 131 36.03 -68.70 -55.09
N TYR A 132 36.73 -69.80 -54.82
CA TYR A 132 36.74 -70.39 -53.48
C TYR A 132 37.32 -69.42 -52.45
N LYS A 133 38.40 -68.71 -52.79
CA LYS A 133 38.95 -67.65 -51.91
C LYS A 133 37.95 -66.51 -51.70
N GLN A 134 37.33 -66.00 -52.77
CA GLN A 134 36.32 -64.95 -52.67
C GLN A 134 35.11 -65.40 -51.84
N LYS A 135 34.66 -66.65 -51.98
CA LYS A 135 33.61 -67.24 -51.14
C LYS A 135 34.02 -67.25 -49.67
N ASP A 136 35.21 -67.75 -49.35
CA ASP A 136 35.69 -67.82 -47.96
C ASP A 136 35.82 -66.43 -47.35
N ASP A 137 36.31 -65.46 -48.11
CA ASP A 137 36.43 -64.07 -47.66
C ASP A 137 35.05 -63.41 -47.50
N ASN A 138 34.09 -63.67 -48.40
CA ASN A 138 32.71 -63.25 -48.25
C ASN A 138 32.05 -63.86 -47.00
N VAL A 139 32.30 -65.13 -46.71
CA VAL A 139 31.79 -65.78 -45.49
C VAL A 139 32.35 -65.11 -44.24
N LYS A 140 33.65 -64.79 -44.22
CA LYS A 140 34.27 -64.04 -43.11
C LYS A 140 33.64 -62.65 -42.98
N LEU A 141 33.48 -61.93 -44.09
CA LEU A 141 32.88 -60.59 -44.11
C LEU A 141 31.42 -60.61 -43.61
N ILE A 142 30.62 -61.58 -44.04
CA ILE A 142 29.25 -61.75 -43.56
C ILE A 142 29.26 -62.02 -42.05
N LYS A 143 30.19 -62.83 -41.54
CA LYS A 143 30.31 -63.09 -40.11
C LYS A 143 30.67 -61.83 -39.32
N THR A 144 31.63 -61.03 -39.80
CA THR A 144 32.01 -59.77 -39.13
C THR A 144 30.87 -58.75 -39.16
N LEU A 145 30.19 -58.59 -40.29
CA LEU A 145 29.04 -57.69 -40.42
C LEU A 145 27.88 -58.11 -39.49
N LYS A 146 27.61 -59.41 -39.37
CA LYS A 146 26.61 -59.92 -38.41
C LYS A 146 26.99 -59.61 -36.96
N SER A 147 28.27 -59.73 -36.60
CA SER A 147 28.75 -59.35 -35.26
C SER A 147 28.54 -57.87 -35.00
N GLN A 148 28.93 -57.01 -35.96
CA GLN A 148 28.76 -55.56 -35.85
C GLN A 148 27.30 -55.14 -35.73
N ILE A 149 26.39 -55.75 -36.49
CA ILE A 149 24.95 -55.49 -36.38
C ILE A 149 24.44 -55.86 -34.98
N GLU A 150 24.88 -56.99 -34.43
CA GLU A 150 24.46 -57.43 -33.10
C GLU A 150 25.06 -56.54 -31.99
N GLU A 151 26.30 -56.10 -32.15
CA GLU A 151 26.96 -55.15 -31.24
C GLU A 151 26.24 -53.79 -31.23
N GLU A 152 25.96 -53.22 -32.41
CA GLU A 152 25.19 -51.97 -32.56
C GLU A 152 23.77 -52.10 -32.00
N ARG A 153 23.11 -53.23 -32.23
CA ARG A 153 21.79 -53.52 -31.65
C ARG A 153 21.84 -53.53 -30.13
N ASN A 154 22.83 -54.20 -29.54
CA ASN A 154 22.99 -54.27 -28.08
C ASN A 154 23.37 -52.92 -27.47
N ALA A 155 24.21 -52.12 -28.16
CA ALA A 155 24.50 -50.75 -27.75
C ALA A 155 23.25 -49.87 -27.78
N SER A 156 22.44 -49.99 -28.82
CA SER A 156 21.16 -49.27 -28.95
C SER A 156 20.17 -49.66 -27.86
N LEU A 157 20.07 -50.95 -27.50
CA LEU A 157 19.20 -51.41 -26.42
C LEU A 157 19.63 -50.85 -25.05
N LYS A 158 20.93 -50.84 -24.75
CA LYS A 158 21.45 -50.24 -23.51
C LYS A 158 21.16 -48.74 -23.44
N LEU A 159 21.34 -48.03 -24.56
CA LEU A 159 21.02 -46.60 -24.61
C LEU A 159 19.53 -46.34 -24.37
N ILE A 160 18.64 -47.21 -24.90
CA ILE A 160 17.21 -47.11 -24.63
C ILE A 160 16.91 -47.33 -23.14
N GLU A 161 17.55 -48.31 -22.50
CA GLU A 161 17.41 -48.57 -21.06
C GLU A 161 17.90 -47.38 -20.22
N GLU A 162 19.08 -46.83 -20.54
CA GLU A 162 19.63 -45.64 -19.87
C GLU A 162 18.70 -44.42 -20.00
N ILE A 163 18.16 -44.19 -21.20
CA ILE A 163 17.21 -43.09 -21.44
C ILE A 163 15.89 -43.33 -20.69
N ASP A 164 15.42 -44.57 -20.59
CA ASP A 164 14.20 -44.88 -19.84
C ASP A 164 14.39 -44.63 -18.34
N ASP A 165 15.54 -45.01 -17.79
CA ASP A 165 15.92 -44.71 -16.41
C ASP A 165 15.98 -43.19 -16.15
N ASP A 166 16.60 -42.42 -17.06
CA ASP A 166 16.63 -40.95 -16.99
C ASP A 166 15.21 -40.35 -17.05
N ILE A 167 14.35 -40.87 -17.94
CA ILE A 167 12.95 -40.45 -18.05
C ILE A 167 12.22 -40.71 -16.73
N GLN A 168 12.42 -41.87 -16.09
CA GLN A 168 11.79 -42.17 -14.80
C GLN A 168 12.29 -41.24 -13.70
N GLN A 169 13.60 -40.99 -13.63
CA GLN A 169 14.16 -40.05 -12.65
C GLN A 169 13.55 -38.65 -12.81
N ILE A 170 13.54 -38.12 -14.03
CA ILE A 170 12.97 -36.79 -14.31
C ILE A 170 11.47 -36.77 -13.97
N ARG A 171 10.73 -37.85 -14.24
CA ARG A 171 9.31 -37.94 -13.84
C ARG A 171 9.11 -37.86 -12.34
N PHE A 172 9.96 -38.52 -11.55
CA PHE A 172 9.90 -38.42 -10.08
C PHE A 172 10.24 -37.01 -9.59
N GLU A 173 11.29 -36.39 -10.14
CA GLU A 173 11.67 -35.02 -9.79
C GLU A 173 10.55 -34.01 -10.11
N VAL A 174 9.88 -34.16 -11.26
CA VAL A 174 8.74 -33.32 -11.63
C VAL A 174 7.58 -33.53 -10.66
N GLU A 175 7.23 -34.77 -10.31
CA GLU A 175 6.16 -35.03 -9.35
C GLU A 175 6.49 -34.43 -7.99
N ASP A 176 7.71 -34.60 -7.49
CA ASP A 176 8.18 -34.04 -6.22
C ASP A 176 8.07 -32.52 -6.20
N ILE A 177 8.55 -31.84 -7.24
CA ILE A 177 8.43 -30.38 -7.38
C ILE A 177 6.95 -29.96 -7.40
N THR A 178 6.07 -30.71 -8.08
CA THR A 178 4.65 -30.36 -8.14
C THR A 178 3.95 -30.55 -6.79
N VAL A 179 4.28 -31.60 -6.03
CA VAL A 179 3.73 -31.88 -4.70
C VAL A 179 4.23 -30.83 -3.71
N TYR A 180 5.52 -30.52 -3.74
CA TYR A 180 6.12 -29.47 -2.92
C TYR A 180 5.48 -28.12 -3.24
N GLY A 181 5.40 -27.74 -4.53
CA GLY A 181 4.81 -26.47 -4.95
C GLY A 181 3.32 -26.34 -4.60
N LYS A 182 2.53 -27.42 -4.68
CA LYS A 182 1.13 -27.44 -4.20
C LYS A 182 1.05 -27.19 -2.70
N THR A 183 1.95 -27.79 -1.93
CA THR A 183 1.98 -27.65 -0.46
C THR A 183 2.43 -26.26 -0.05
N GLU A 184 3.49 -25.73 -0.66
CA GLU A 184 3.98 -24.37 -0.45
C GLU A 184 2.90 -23.35 -0.79
N ARG A 185 2.18 -23.52 -1.90
CA ARG A 185 1.07 -22.64 -2.27
C ARG A 185 -0.05 -22.64 -1.22
N LYS A 186 -0.43 -23.80 -0.70
CA LYS A 186 -1.44 -23.91 0.37
C LYS A 186 -0.96 -23.22 1.65
N PHE A 187 0.30 -23.44 2.02
CA PHE A 187 0.90 -22.79 3.18
C PHE A 187 0.90 -21.26 3.04
N LEU A 188 1.39 -20.74 1.92
CA LEU A 188 1.40 -19.30 1.63
C LEU A 188 0.00 -18.70 1.63
N PHE A 189 -0.98 -19.41 1.05
CA PHE A 189 -2.37 -18.96 1.06
C PHE A 189 -2.91 -18.83 2.48
N HIS A 190 -2.76 -19.87 3.32
CA HIS A 190 -3.22 -19.83 4.71
C HIS A 190 -2.45 -18.80 5.55
N TYR A 191 -1.16 -18.62 5.30
CA TYR A 191 -0.35 -17.60 5.95
C TYR A 191 -0.88 -16.20 5.63
N GLU A 192 -1.09 -15.88 4.35
CA GLU A 192 -1.61 -14.58 3.92
C GLU A 192 -3.04 -14.34 4.40
N GLU A 193 -3.90 -15.35 4.37
CA GLU A 193 -5.25 -15.28 4.90
C GLU A 193 -5.24 -14.98 6.41
N THR A 194 -4.42 -15.69 7.18
CA THR A 194 -4.27 -15.47 8.63
C THR A 194 -3.70 -14.09 8.92
N ARG A 195 -2.69 -13.66 8.18
CA ARG A 195 -2.08 -12.32 8.30
C ARG A 195 -3.11 -11.23 8.02
N ARG A 196 -3.91 -11.36 6.95
CA ARG A 196 -4.99 -10.44 6.60
C ARG A 196 -6.05 -10.40 7.71
N ARG A 197 -6.48 -11.56 8.21
CA ARG A 197 -7.48 -11.66 9.29
C ARG A 197 -6.98 -11.02 10.58
N GLN A 198 -5.72 -11.23 10.94
CA GLN A 198 -5.11 -10.62 12.12
C GLN A 198 -5.03 -9.10 11.98
N ASN A 199 -4.62 -8.59 10.82
CA ASN A 199 -4.56 -7.15 10.57
C ASN A 199 -5.96 -6.52 10.63
N LEU A 200 -6.97 -7.15 10.00
CA LEU A 200 -8.35 -6.68 10.07
C LEU A 200 -8.85 -6.62 11.52
N LEU A 201 -8.56 -7.63 12.32
CA LEU A 201 -8.95 -7.65 13.73
C LEU A 201 -8.26 -6.53 14.53
N LYS A 202 -6.95 -6.29 14.31
CA LYS A 202 -6.22 -5.18 14.94
C LYS A 202 -6.83 -3.83 14.58
N CYS A 203 -7.14 -3.60 13.30
CA CYS A 203 -7.82 -2.39 12.84
C CYS A 203 -9.18 -2.23 13.52
N LYS A 204 -10.00 -3.28 13.55
CA LYS A 204 -11.33 -3.25 14.17
C LYS A 204 -11.27 -2.95 15.67
N ILE A 205 -10.29 -3.51 16.39
CA ILE A 205 -10.10 -3.21 17.82
C ILE A 205 -9.69 -1.74 18.02
N ALA A 206 -8.79 -1.22 17.20
CA ALA A 206 -8.35 0.17 17.28
C ALA A 206 -9.51 1.15 16.94
N GLU A 207 -10.31 0.82 15.94
CA GLU A 207 -11.51 1.56 15.54
C GLU A 207 -12.54 1.57 16.67
N ASN A 208 -12.89 0.41 17.22
CA ASN A 208 -13.80 0.31 18.36
C ASN A 208 -13.31 1.11 19.56
N ARG A 209 -12.02 1.04 19.90
CA ARG A 209 -11.44 1.85 20.99
C ARG A 209 -11.61 3.35 20.75
N SER A 210 -11.52 3.78 19.49
CA SER A 210 -11.69 5.19 19.10
C SER A 210 -13.16 5.59 19.18
N LEU A 211 -14.08 4.71 18.77
CA LEU A 211 -15.52 4.89 18.91
C LEU A 211 -15.93 5.00 20.40
N ASP A 212 -15.42 4.13 21.27
CA ASP A 212 -15.69 4.20 22.71
C ASP A 212 -15.24 5.54 23.33
N VAL A 213 -14.10 6.07 22.87
CA VAL A 213 -13.61 7.39 23.30
C VAL A 213 -14.51 8.51 22.79
N ILE A 214 -14.95 8.43 21.53
CA ILE A 214 -15.88 9.40 20.96
C ILE A 214 -17.20 9.40 21.74
N GLU A 215 -17.76 8.23 22.05
CA GLU A 215 -19.00 8.09 22.79
C GLU A 215 -18.89 8.68 24.21
N LYS A 216 -17.84 8.31 24.95
CA LYS A 216 -17.57 8.90 26.28
C LYS A 216 -17.39 10.41 26.23
N ASN A 217 -16.77 10.94 25.19
CA ASN A 217 -16.61 12.38 25.04
C ASN A 217 -17.93 13.07 24.68
N LYS A 218 -18.80 12.43 23.88
CA LYS A 218 -20.16 12.94 23.63
C LYS A 218 -20.96 13.03 24.92
N GLU A 219 -20.94 11.98 25.75
CA GLU A 219 -21.62 11.99 27.05
C GLU A 219 -21.12 13.12 27.96
N LYS A 220 -19.80 13.36 27.99
CA LYS A 220 -19.20 14.47 28.75
C LYS A 220 -19.65 15.83 28.23
N ILE A 221 -19.66 16.02 26.91
CA ILE A 221 -20.12 17.28 26.29
C ILE A 221 -21.59 17.52 26.62
N GLU A 222 -22.45 16.50 26.53
CA GLU A 222 -23.86 16.62 26.89
C GLU A 222 -24.05 16.97 28.37
N LEU A 223 -23.25 16.38 29.25
CA LEU A 223 -23.27 16.71 30.68
C LEU A 223 -22.82 18.15 30.93
N GLU A 224 -21.72 18.59 30.30
CA GLU A 224 -21.23 19.96 30.39
C GLU A 224 -22.28 20.96 29.89
N GLN A 225 -22.96 20.67 28.78
CA GLN A 225 -24.05 21.49 28.27
C GLN A 225 -25.22 21.60 29.25
N LYS A 226 -25.61 20.49 29.89
CA LYS A 226 -26.65 20.48 30.93
C LYS A 226 -26.24 21.30 32.15
N CYS A 227 -25.02 21.09 32.66
CA CYS A 227 -24.47 21.85 33.79
C CYS A 227 -24.39 23.34 33.47
N HIS A 228 -23.91 23.69 32.27
CA HIS A 228 -23.84 25.09 31.82
C HIS A 228 -25.21 25.74 31.78
N LYS A 229 -26.22 25.03 31.25
CA LYS A 229 -27.61 25.53 31.26
C LYS A 229 -28.12 25.77 32.67
N LEU A 230 -27.97 24.81 33.58
CA LEU A 230 -28.39 24.97 34.98
C LEU A 230 -27.67 26.13 35.67
N PHE A 231 -26.39 26.34 35.37
CA PHE A 231 -25.63 27.45 35.91
C PHE A 231 -26.12 28.81 35.38
N LEU A 232 -26.49 28.89 34.10
CA LEU A 232 -27.12 30.08 33.53
C LEU A 232 -28.49 30.35 34.15
N ASP A 233 -29.33 29.32 34.29
CA ASP A 233 -30.64 29.43 34.92
C ASP A 233 -30.51 29.95 36.37
N TYR A 234 -29.54 29.42 37.13
CA TYR A 234 -29.23 29.90 38.49
C TYR A 234 -28.78 31.37 38.52
N ILE A 235 -27.89 31.79 37.62
CA ILE A 235 -27.45 33.18 37.53
C ILE A 235 -28.62 34.10 37.18
N MET A 236 -29.49 33.67 36.28
CA MET A 236 -30.67 34.45 35.90
C MET A 236 -31.64 34.62 37.09
N GLU A 237 -31.86 33.57 37.87
CA GLU A 237 -32.68 33.62 39.08
C GLU A 237 -32.07 34.55 40.14
N ASP A 238 -30.77 34.44 40.43
CA ASP A 238 -30.06 35.32 41.35
C ASP A 238 -30.09 36.79 40.91
N GLN A 239 -29.90 37.04 39.61
CA GLN A 239 -30.04 38.37 39.03
C GLN A 239 -31.46 38.92 39.21
N GLU A 240 -32.49 38.11 38.99
CA GLU A 240 -33.88 38.51 39.17
C GLU A 240 -34.19 38.84 40.64
N ASP A 241 -33.68 38.03 41.58
CA ASP A 241 -33.86 38.26 43.01
C ASP A 241 -33.14 39.53 43.48
N LEU A 242 -31.93 39.80 42.97
CA LEU A 242 -31.20 41.06 43.23
C LEU A 242 -31.92 42.27 42.66
N LEU A 243 -32.54 42.16 41.48
CA LEU A 243 -33.35 43.22 40.90
C LEU A 243 -34.60 43.49 41.75
N LYS A 244 -35.33 42.44 42.15
CA LYS A 244 -36.48 42.56 43.06
C LYS A 244 -36.11 43.20 44.40
N ALA A 245 -34.97 42.81 44.98
CA ALA A 245 -34.46 43.40 46.21
C ALA A 245 -34.13 44.88 46.01
N THR A 246 -33.51 45.23 44.89
CA THR A 246 -33.21 46.63 44.53
C THR A 246 -34.49 47.45 44.38
N ASP A 247 -35.48 46.96 43.65
CA ASP A 247 -36.78 47.61 43.48
C ASP A 247 -37.51 47.78 44.81
N TYR A 248 -37.48 46.77 45.68
CA TYR A 248 -38.04 46.83 47.02
C TYR A 248 -37.40 47.94 47.86
N TRP A 249 -36.06 48.01 47.88
CA TRP A 249 -35.35 49.03 48.64
C TRP A 249 -35.53 50.43 48.05
N MET A 250 -35.61 50.55 46.72
CA MET A 250 -35.89 51.81 46.05
C MET A 250 -37.28 52.34 46.43
N ASN A 251 -38.32 51.51 46.35
CA ASN A 251 -39.68 51.88 46.75
C ASN A 251 -39.78 52.18 48.27
N THR A 252 -39.08 51.41 49.11
CA THR A 252 -39.03 51.68 50.56
C THR A 252 -38.35 53.02 50.86
N TYR A 253 -37.27 53.33 50.13
CA TYR A 253 -36.58 54.60 50.28
C TYR A 253 -37.45 55.77 49.79
N GLU A 254 -38.08 55.66 48.62
CA GLU A 254 -39.01 56.68 48.10
C GLU A 254 -40.16 56.95 49.08
N THR A 255 -40.83 55.90 49.58
CA THR A 255 -41.91 56.05 50.56
C THR A 255 -41.45 56.67 51.87
N GLU A 256 -40.26 56.31 52.37
CA GLU A 256 -39.70 56.90 53.59
C GLU A 256 -39.28 58.36 53.38
N VAL A 257 -38.74 58.71 52.21
CA VAL A 257 -38.43 60.09 51.82
C VAL A 257 -39.72 60.91 51.76
N GLU A 258 -40.75 60.43 51.06
CA GLU A 258 -42.07 61.10 51.01
C GLU A 258 -42.66 61.27 52.41
N ARG A 259 -42.57 60.24 53.26
CA ARG A 259 -43.03 60.31 54.65
C ARG A 259 -42.27 61.38 55.44
N LYS A 260 -40.94 61.43 55.30
CA LYS A 260 -40.09 62.42 55.98
C LYS A 260 -40.32 63.83 55.47
N GLU A 261 -40.52 64.01 54.17
CA GLU A 261 -40.88 65.30 53.58
C GLU A 261 -42.25 65.78 54.08
N ASN A 262 -43.23 64.89 54.18
CA ASN A 262 -44.55 65.20 54.75
C ASN A 262 -44.46 65.57 56.25
N GLU A 263 -43.69 64.83 57.05
CA GLU A 263 -43.41 65.18 58.45
C GLU A 263 -42.77 66.56 58.56
N LEU A 264 -41.76 66.84 57.72
CA LEU A 264 -41.05 68.11 57.70
C LEU A 264 -41.99 69.26 57.30
N MET A 265 -42.84 69.06 56.29
CA MET A 265 -43.85 70.04 55.87
C MET A 265 -44.85 70.32 56.98
N LYS A 266 -45.31 69.29 57.70
CA LYS A 266 -46.20 69.44 58.85
C LYS A 266 -45.52 70.24 59.97
N MET A 267 -44.30 69.90 60.35
CA MET A 267 -43.53 70.61 61.39
C MET A 267 -43.27 72.06 61.00
N LYS A 268 -42.99 72.35 59.72
CA LYS A 268 -42.90 73.73 59.22
C LYS A 268 -44.23 74.47 59.36
N GLY A 269 -45.35 73.85 58.98
CA GLY A 269 -46.67 74.44 59.15
C GLY A 269 -47.03 74.71 60.61
N GLU A 270 -46.69 73.79 61.52
CA GLU A 270 -46.84 73.99 62.97
C GLU A 270 -45.95 75.13 63.47
N LEU A 271 -44.69 75.19 63.05
CA LEU A 271 -43.76 76.28 63.39
C LEU A 271 -44.32 77.63 62.93
N ASP A 272 -44.77 77.74 61.68
CA ASP A 272 -45.36 78.96 61.13
C ASP A 272 -46.61 79.39 61.94
N CYS A 273 -47.47 78.44 62.33
CA CYS A 273 -48.62 78.72 63.21
C CYS A 273 -48.18 79.24 64.59
N THR A 274 -47.19 78.60 65.22
CA THR A 274 -46.67 79.06 66.52
C THR A 274 -46.01 80.43 66.44
N GLN A 275 -45.35 80.73 65.31
CA GLN A 275 -44.75 82.05 65.06
C GLN A 275 -45.85 83.11 64.90
N ASP A 276 -46.91 82.82 64.16
CA ASP A 276 -48.09 83.70 64.03
C ASP A 276 -48.77 83.96 65.39
N GLU A 277 -48.89 82.94 66.24
CA GLU A 277 -49.42 83.06 67.59
C GLU A 277 -48.52 83.91 68.49
N LEU A 278 -47.20 83.70 68.43
CA LEU A 278 -46.21 84.48 69.15
C LEU A 278 -46.25 85.96 68.73
N ASP A 279 -46.33 86.22 67.42
CA ASP A 279 -46.41 87.58 66.87
C ASP A 279 -47.69 88.28 67.34
N LYS A 280 -48.84 87.59 67.35
CA LYS A 280 -50.10 88.11 67.90
C LYS A 280 -50.00 88.38 69.40
N ALA A 281 -49.41 87.47 70.17
CA ALA A 281 -49.22 87.62 71.61
C ALA A 281 -48.29 88.81 71.93
N THR A 282 -47.21 88.96 71.16
CA THR A 282 -46.26 90.08 71.27
C THR A 282 -46.94 91.41 70.98
N GLN A 283 -47.70 91.50 69.88
CA GLN A 283 -48.49 92.71 69.56
C GLN A 283 -49.50 93.06 70.66
N MET A 284 -50.16 92.06 71.25
CA MET A 284 -51.09 92.25 72.37
C MET A 284 -50.37 92.70 73.64
N TYR A 285 -49.20 92.14 73.94
CA TYR A 285 -48.35 92.55 75.05
C TYR A 285 -47.89 94.00 74.88
N ASP A 286 -47.34 94.35 73.72
CA ASP A 286 -46.88 95.71 73.42
C ASP A 286 -48.01 96.74 73.54
N ARG A 287 -49.22 96.39 73.06
CA ARG A 287 -50.41 97.22 73.21
C ARG A 287 -50.78 97.42 74.68
N ARG A 288 -50.79 96.36 75.48
CA ARG A 288 -51.12 96.43 76.92
C ARG A 288 -50.04 97.19 77.70
N GLN A 289 -48.76 96.98 77.39
CA GLN A 289 -47.66 97.71 78.00
C GLN A 289 -47.78 99.20 77.70
N ALA A 290 -48.08 99.58 76.45
CA ALA A 290 -48.35 100.97 76.10
C ALA A 290 -49.59 101.56 76.81
N GLU A 291 -50.60 100.76 77.16
CA GLU A 291 -51.73 101.19 78.00
C GLU A 291 -51.33 101.38 79.47
N ILE A 292 -50.53 100.46 80.03
CA ILE A 292 -49.99 100.55 81.39
C ILE A 292 -49.09 101.78 81.54
N ASP A 293 -48.14 101.99 80.61
CA ASP A 293 -47.23 103.14 80.64
C ASP A 293 -48.01 104.46 80.61
N ARG A 294 -49.06 104.55 79.76
CA ARG A 294 -49.97 105.71 79.73
C ARG A 294 -50.70 105.90 81.07
N TRP A 295 -51.12 104.81 81.71
CA TRP A 295 -51.80 104.88 83.00
C TRP A 295 -50.84 105.29 84.12
N GLU A 296 -49.61 104.77 84.12
CA GLU A 296 -48.57 105.15 85.09
C GLU A 296 -48.19 106.61 84.94
N ASP A 297 -48.05 107.12 83.72
CA ASP A 297 -47.85 108.54 83.46
C ASP A 297 -49.04 109.38 83.91
N TYR A 298 -50.28 108.93 83.68
CA TYR A 298 -51.46 109.57 84.26
C TYR A 298 -51.41 109.62 85.80
N LYS A 299 -51.02 108.50 86.46
CA LYS A 299 -50.89 108.44 87.93
C LYS A 299 -49.76 109.33 88.43
N ARG A 300 -48.63 109.40 87.72
CA ARG A 300 -47.49 110.28 88.01
C ARG A 300 -47.93 111.75 87.95
N ILE A 301 -48.57 112.15 86.85
CA ILE A 301 -49.11 113.51 86.67
C ILE A 301 -50.14 113.85 87.76
N LYS A 302 -50.99 112.89 88.15
CA LYS A 302 -51.97 113.07 89.23
C LYS A 302 -51.28 113.26 90.59
N ARG A 303 -50.27 112.44 90.89
CA ARG A 303 -49.50 112.53 92.15
C ARG A 303 -48.73 113.86 92.25
N GLU A 304 -48.10 114.31 91.16
CA GLU A 304 -47.45 115.62 91.12
C GLU A 304 -48.45 116.78 91.35
N LYS A 305 -49.66 116.69 90.79
CA LYS A 305 -50.73 117.67 91.07
C LYS A 305 -51.13 117.67 92.54
N GLU A 306 -51.33 116.49 93.12
CA GLU A 306 -51.68 116.34 94.54
C GLU A 306 -50.55 116.84 95.46
N GLU A 307 -49.28 116.58 95.11
CA GLU A 307 -48.12 117.11 95.84
C GLU A 307 -48.00 118.63 95.74
N ARG A 308 -48.26 119.23 94.57
CA ARG A 308 -48.33 120.70 94.45
C ARG A 308 -49.42 121.29 95.34
N ILE A 309 -50.61 120.70 95.35
CA ILE A 309 -51.72 121.13 96.21
C ILE A 309 -51.34 121.00 97.70
N LYS A 310 -50.69 119.91 98.09
CA LYS A 310 -50.18 119.74 99.47
C LYS A 310 -49.14 120.79 99.83
N LEU A 311 -48.23 121.13 98.90
CA LEU A 311 -47.22 122.17 99.11
C LEU A 311 -47.86 123.55 99.26
N GLU A 312 -48.89 123.85 98.45
CA GLU A 312 -49.69 125.07 98.55
C GLU A 312 -50.41 125.15 99.90
N ILE A 313 -51.07 124.07 100.35
CA ILE A 313 -51.73 124.01 101.66
C ILE A 313 -50.72 124.17 102.80
N TRP A 314 -49.55 123.55 102.70
CA TRP A 314 -48.49 123.70 103.68
C TRP A 314 -47.95 125.12 103.73
N ALA A 315 -47.74 125.76 102.57
CA ALA A 315 -47.31 127.16 102.48
C ALA A 315 -48.37 128.10 103.08
N ILE A 316 -49.65 127.89 102.76
CA ILE A 316 -50.78 128.61 103.35
C ILE A 316 -50.79 128.44 104.87
N THR A 317 -50.61 127.20 105.36
CA THR A 317 -50.59 126.90 106.81
C THR A 317 -49.41 127.57 107.51
N ARG A 318 -48.23 127.60 106.87
CA ARG A 318 -47.02 128.22 107.40
C ARG A 318 -47.12 129.75 107.43
N ILE A 319 -47.78 130.35 106.43
CA ILE A 319 -48.15 131.77 106.43
C ILE A 319 -49.19 132.05 107.53
N GLN A 320 -50.22 131.21 107.70
CA GLN A 320 -51.19 131.37 108.78
C GLN A 320 -50.56 131.22 110.17
N ALA A 321 -49.60 130.30 110.35
CA ALA A 321 -48.88 130.12 111.60
C ALA A 321 -47.91 131.28 111.89
N TRP A 322 -47.22 131.79 110.87
CA TRP A 322 -46.39 132.99 110.99
C TRP A 322 -47.22 134.21 111.37
N TRP A 323 -48.40 134.38 110.76
CA TRP A 323 -49.28 135.50 111.09
C TRP A 323 -49.90 135.32 112.50
N ARG A 324 -50.39 134.14 112.87
CA ARG A 324 -50.87 133.88 114.25
C ARG A 324 -49.77 134.10 115.30
N GLY A 325 -48.53 133.70 115.01
CA GLY A 325 -47.38 133.91 115.90
C GLY A 325 -46.84 135.34 115.96
N THR A 326 -47.21 136.20 115.02
CA THR A 326 -46.87 137.64 115.03
C THR A 326 -47.97 138.44 115.73
N MET A 327 -49.24 138.03 115.63
CA MET A 327 -50.35 138.61 116.40
C MET A 327 -50.17 138.47 117.91
N VAL A 328 -49.64 137.33 118.39
CA VAL A 328 -49.51 137.04 119.83
C VAL A 328 -48.35 137.80 120.51
N ARG A 329 -47.39 138.34 119.76
CA ARG A 329 -46.18 138.98 120.33
C ARG A 329 -46.21 140.52 120.34
N LYS A 330 -47.33 141.14 119.97
CA LYS A 330 -47.45 142.61 119.88
C LYS A 330 -48.67 143.25 120.58
N ASP A 331 -49.46 142.51 121.38
CA ASP A 331 -50.63 143.02 122.15
C ASP A 331 -51.49 144.06 121.40
N ILE A 332 -52.27 143.59 120.41
CA ILE A 332 -53.26 144.41 119.67
C ILE A 332 -54.63 143.71 119.71
N PRO A 333 -55.69 144.31 120.30
CA PRO A 333 -57.07 143.81 120.23
C PRO A 333 -57.76 144.22 118.90
N PRO A 334 -58.94 143.65 118.59
CA PRO A 334 -59.14 142.94 117.33
C PRO A 334 -59.85 143.76 116.24
N GLY A 335 -59.58 143.39 114.98
CA GLY A 335 -60.39 143.78 113.82
C GLY A 335 -59.66 144.70 112.85
N GLY A 336 -59.76 144.36 111.57
CA GLY A 336 -59.26 145.23 110.49
C GLY A 336 -59.11 144.50 109.16
N LYS A 337 -60.15 144.59 108.32
CA LYS A 337 -60.05 144.43 106.86
C LYS A 337 -59.04 145.46 106.32
N PRO A 338 -58.29 145.14 105.25
CA PRO A 338 -58.51 145.86 103.97
C PRO A 338 -58.32 144.93 102.74
N GLU A 339 -59.16 144.97 101.72
CA GLU A 339 -59.25 145.94 100.61
C GLU A 339 -58.15 145.84 99.54
N THR A 340 -58.61 145.55 98.32
CA THR A 340 -58.09 146.00 97.00
C THR A 340 -56.76 145.38 96.53
N THR A 341 -56.69 144.77 95.35
CA THR A 341 -56.64 145.43 94.03
C THR A 341 -56.58 144.34 92.95
N LYS A 342 -57.39 144.43 91.88
CA LYS A 342 -57.01 144.81 90.49
C LYS A 342 -55.82 143.98 89.94
N SER A 343 -55.81 143.37 88.76
CA SER A 343 -56.59 143.49 87.52
C SER A 343 -55.86 142.64 86.45
N ILE A 344 -56.42 142.61 85.22
CA ILE A 344 -55.76 142.32 83.92
C ILE A 344 -55.68 140.83 83.55
N LYS A 345 -56.55 140.32 82.67
CA LYS A 345 -56.66 140.49 81.19
C LYS A 345 -55.64 139.67 80.38
N SER A 346 -56.17 139.18 79.25
CA SER A 346 -55.53 138.77 77.98
C SER A 346 -55.19 137.28 77.88
N ARG A 347 -55.85 136.50 77.00
CA ARG A 347 -55.92 136.46 75.53
C ARG A 347 -54.80 135.60 74.90
N LYS A 348 -55.25 134.47 74.33
CA LYS A 348 -55.18 134.11 72.90
C LYS A 348 -53.80 133.69 72.32
N SER A 349 -53.91 132.65 71.46
CA SER A 349 -53.09 132.37 70.26
C SER A 349 -51.78 131.61 70.50
N LYS A 350 -51.20 130.82 69.59
CA LYS A 350 -51.55 130.23 68.28
C LYS A 350 -50.34 129.36 67.89
N ALA A 351 -50.60 128.26 67.21
CA ALA A 351 -49.90 127.78 66.00
C ALA A 351 -48.41 127.38 65.98
N SER A 352 -48.21 126.26 65.27
CA SER A 352 -47.09 125.95 64.34
C SER A 352 -45.73 125.63 64.99
N ALA A 353 -44.77 124.92 64.40
CA ALA A 353 -44.50 124.42 63.05
C ALA A 353 -43.44 123.29 63.21
N LYS A 354 -43.47 122.18 62.45
CA LYS A 354 -42.74 121.95 61.18
C LYS A 354 -41.21 121.69 61.31
N GLY A 355 -40.77 120.55 60.77
CA GLY A 355 -39.37 120.21 60.41
C GLY A 355 -39.09 118.72 60.63
N LYS A 356 -39.01 117.79 59.66
CA LYS A 356 -38.35 117.67 58.33
C LYS A 356 -36.84 117.36 58.42
N LYS A 357 -36.48 116.13 57.96
CA LYS A 357 -35.28 115.66 57.20
C LYS A 357 -34.35 114.62 57.86
N GLY A 358 -34.06 113.59 57.06
CA GLY A 358 -32.81 112.82 57.01
C GLY A 358 -33.00 111.34 57.40
N LYS A 359 -32.40 110.33 56.78
CA LYS A 359 -31.36 110.27 55.73
C LYS A 359 -31.24 108.82 55.24
N LYS A 360 -30.88 108.65 53.97
CA LYS A 360 -30.49 107.40 53.27
C LYS A 360 -29.45 106.56 54.03
N GLY A 361 -29.48 105.23 53.83
CA GLY A 361 -28.25 104.47 53.52
C GLY A 361 -28.06 103.07 54.12
N LYS A 362 -28.43 102.04 53.33
CA LYS A 362 -27.59 100.92 52.83
C LYS A 362 -26.94 99.87 53.80
N LYS A 363 -27.39 98.61 53.59
CA LYS A 363 -26.67 97.31 53.51
C LYS A 363 -26.03 96.67 54.75
N LYS A 364 -26.49 95.44 55.07
CA LYS A 364 -25.83 94.15 54.82
C LYS A 364 -26.80 92.98 55.09
N GLY A 365 -26.74 91.93 54.28
CA GLY A 365 -27.57 90.72 54.33
C GLY A 365 -27.98 90.31 52.93
#